data_AF-M3DGM1-F1
#
_entry.id   AF-M3DGM1-F1
#
_cell.length_a   1.000
_cell.length_b   1.000
_cell.length_c   1.000
_cell.angle_alpha   90.00
_cell.angle_beta   90.00
_cell.angle_gamma   90.00
#
_symmetry.space_group_name_H-M   'P 1'
#
loop_
_entity.id
_entity.type
_entity.pdbx_description
1 polymer ?
#
loop_
_entity_poly.entity_id
_entity_poly.type
_entity_poly.pdbx_seq_one_letter_code
_entity_poly.pdbx_strand_id
1 'polypeptide(L)'
;MTSSERWRAAHRAVLDHLVRLVADSPLGNDLVLRGSMVMPAWVGERAREPADLDWIVPRPLLVPVDAAHPYPYVEGLEAVQQWPEAADGAGRYEMWTFEEFDTQGLRPAVPPEGLHWVVEAEPEEHPPHLAVLDLARQRPVAATGVVLDASAARPDGTWTYTQYETPGTRLTIPWAAEGLPPGEARLDFARDERLPEPPVWTAVPRGDGSGRTVVRTPGPGLSLAWKLLWLHTDCATEGRARAKDLHDAVLLAEADVTELSPRLLREVFRHGPGDPAVADTSRLDVVAPDPADWTDFRAAHPRVRGTAEEWLERLDRALEAMPRRAARRAGP
;
A
#
# COMPACT_ATOMS: atom_id res chain seq x y z
N MET A 1 -33.62 2.28 -9.18
CA MET A 1 -32.20 2.69 -9.11
C MET A 1 -32.03 3.95 -9.96
N THR A 2 -31.59 5.05 -9.36
CA THR A 2 -31.36 6.32 -10.08
C THR A 2 -30.21 6.16 -11.10
N SER A 3 -30.07 7.10 -12.05
CA SER A 3 -28.94 7.06 -12.99
C SER A 3 -27.59 7.10 -12.25
N SER A 4 -27.52 7.86 -11.16
CA SER A 4 -26.32 7.97 -10.30
C SER A 4 -26.00 6.67 -9.56
N GLU A 5 -27.01 5.94 -9.07
CA GLU A 5 -26.82 4.63 -8.43
C GLU A 5 -26.37 3.57 -9.45
N ARG A 6 -26.93 3.57 -10.66
CA ARG A 6 -26.50 2.69 -11.76
C ARG A 6 -25.06 2.96 -12.17
N TRP A 7 -24.67 4.23 -12.26
CA TRP A 7 -23.29 4.61 -12.55
C TRP A 7 -22.32 4.15 -11.46
N ARG A 8 -22.65 4.34 -10.17
CA ARG A 8 -21.84 3.83 -9.05
C ARG A 8 -21.69 2.31 -9.07
N ALA A 9 -22.77 1.58 -9.35
CA ALA A 9 -22.72 0.12 -9.47
C ALA A 9 -21.82 -0.33 -10.63
N ALA A 10 -21.91 0.34 -11.79
CA ALA A 10 -21.03 0.07 -12.93
C ALA A 10 -19.56 0.37 -12.61
N HIS A 11 -19.29 1.51 -11.97
CA HIS A 11 -17.95 1.87 -11.50
C HIS A 11 -17.38 0.83 -10.53
N ARG A 12 -18.20 0.42 -9.53
CA ARG A 12 -17.81 -0.62 -8.57
C ARG A 12 -17.50 -1.95 -9.25
N ALA A 13 -18.30 -2.37 -10.23
CA ALA A 13 -18.06 -3.58 -11.00
C ALA A 13 -16.74 -3.53 -11.78
N VAL A 14 -16.37 -2.36 -12.31
CA VAL A 14 -15.06 -2.15 -12.95
C VAL A 14 -13.92 -2.36 -11.95
N LEU A 15 -13.99 -1.76 -10.76
CA LEU A 15 -12.96 -1.93 -9.73
C LEU A 15 -12.87 -3.40 -9.27
N ASP A 16 -14.00 -4.06 -9.02
CA ASP A 16 -14.05 -5.48 -8.65
C ASP A 16 -13.42 -6.37 -9.72
N HIS A 17 -13.71 -6.10 -10.98
CA HIS A 17 -13.14 -6.85 -12.10
C HIS A 17 -11.64 -6.68 -12.20
N LEU A 18 -11.12 -5.45 -12.10
CA LEU A 18 -9.68 -5.18 -12.12
C LEU A 18 -8.93 -5.83 -10.96
N VAL A 19 -9.48 -5.80 -9.75
CA VAL A 19 -8.89 -6.52 -8.60
C VAL A 19 -8.88 -8.02 -8.85
N ARG A 20 -9.94 -8.58 -9.44
CA ARG A 20 -9.99 -10.01 -9.79
C ARG A 20 -8.97 -10.36 -10.88
N LEU A 21 -8.79 -9.52 -11.89
CA LEU A 21 -7.76 -9.73 -12.91
C LEU A 21 -6.36 -9.86 -12.28
N VAL A 22 -6.03 -8.96 -11.34
CA VAL A 22 -4.77 -9.00 -10.60
C VAL A 22 -4.69 -10.27 -9.75
N ALA A 23 -5.71 -10.55 -8.94
CA ALA A 23 -5.74 -11.70 -8.03
C ALA A 23 -5.64 -13.05 -8.76
N ASP A 24 -6.21 -13.17 -9.96
CA ASP A 24 -6.17 -14.38 -10.80
C ASP A 24 -4.86 -14.49 -11.63
N SER A 25 -3.88 -13.61 -11.40
CA SER A 25 -2.63 -13.54 -12.16
C SER A 25 -1.40 -13.62 -11.22
N PRO A 26 -0.18 -13.80 -11.75
CA PRO A 26 1.04 -13.74 -10.93
C PRO A 26 1.16 -12.46 -10.08
N LEU A 27 0.64 -11.32 -10.58
CA LEU A 27 0.62 -10.05 -9.87
C LEU A 27 -0.10 -10.11 -8.52
N GLY A 28 -1.04 -11.06 -8.33
CA GLY A 28 -1.75 -11.25 -7.07
C GLY A 28 -0.83 -11.66 -5.91
N ASN A 29 0.34 -12.23 -6.22
CA ASN A 29 1.37 -12.53 -5.24
C ASN A 29 2.30 -11.35 -4.98
N ASP A 30 2.45 -10.44 -5.94
CA ASP A 30 3.46 -9.37 -5.87
C ASP A 30 2.87 -8.04 -5.40
N LEU A 31 1.66 -7.72 -5.82
CA LEU A 31 0.99 -6.46 -5.50
C LEU A 31 0.21 -6.53 -4.20
N VAL A 32 0.20 -5.41 -3.47
CA VAL A 32 -0.53 -5.27 -2.21
C VAL A 32 -1.58 -4.18 -2.37
N LEU A 33 -2.87 -4.57 -2.34
CA LEU A 33 -4.00 -3.64 -2.44
C LEU A 33 -4.19 -2.91 -1.12
N ARG A 34 -4.35 -1.58 -1.17
CA ARG A 34 -4.67 -0.75 -0.01
C ARG A 34 -5.80 0.23 -0.33
N GLY A 35 -6.00 1.17 0.58
CA GLY A 35 -6.95 2.27 0.38
C GLY A 35 -8.41 1.82 0.52
N SER A 36 -9.28 2.57 -0.14
CA SER A 36 -10.73 2.46 0.06
C SER A 36 -11.32 1.11 -0.33
N MET A 37 -10.71 0.44 -1.32
CA MET A 37 -11.18 -0.85 -1.84
C MET A 37 -11.17 -1.97 -0.80
N VAL A 38 -10.27 -1.90 0.19
CA VAL A 38 -10.12 -2.94 1.22
C VAL A 38 -11.07 -2.73 2.40
N MET A 39 -11.50 -1.50 2.65
CA MET A 39 -12.32 -1.12 3.81
C MET A 39 -13.55 -2.02 4.03
N PRO A 40 -14.36 -2.39 3.00
CA PRO A 40 -15.52 -3.26 3.20
C PRO A 40 -15.20 -4.62 3.83
N ALA A 41 -13.96 -5.12 3.70
CA ALA A 41 -13.54 -6.37 4.33
C ALA A 41 -13.48 -6.29 5.87
N TRP A 42 -13.25 -5.08 6.43
CA TRP A 42 -13.06 -4.88 7.86
C TRP A 42 -14.23 -4.15 8.53
N VAL A 43 -14.87 -3.22 7.81
CA VAL A 43 -15.93 -2.37 8.38
C VAL A 43 -17.30 -2.56 7.71
N GLY A 44 -17.38 -3.48 6.73
CA GLY A 44 -18.62 -3.85 6.04
C GLY A 44 -19.32 -2.67 5.37
N GLU A 45 -20.65 -2.63 5.47
CA GLU A 45 -21.54 -1.61 4.89
C GLU A 45 -21.31 -0.18 5.40
N ARG A 46 -20.47 -0.02 6.44
CA ARG A 46 -20.05 1.30 6.93
C ARG A 46 -18.98 1.92 6.04
N ALA A 47 -18.24 1.12 5.28
CA ALA A 47 -17.28 1.63 4.32
C ALA A 47 -17.98 2.55 3.31
N ARG A 48 -17.31 3.63 2.93
CA ARG A 48 -17.71 4.40 1.76
C ARG A 48 -17.44 3.59 0.49
N GLU A 49 -18.14 3.93 -0.58
CA GLU A 49 -17.86 3.37 -1.90
C GLU A 49 -16.40 3.63 -2.32
N PRO A 50 -15.68 2.61 -2.79
CA PRO A 50 -14.33 2.80 -3.29
C PRO A 50 -14.28 3.64 -4.57
N ALA A 51 -13.25 4.48 -4.66
CA ALA A 51 -13.09 5.45 -5.74
C ALA A 51 -12.00 5.04 -6.74
N ASP A 52 -10.97 4.34 -6.26
CA ASP A 52 -9.73 4.03 -6.95
C ASP A 52 -9.14 2.71 -6.42
N LEU A 53 -8.15 2.18 -7.12
CA LEU A 53 -7.33 1.05 -6.68
C LEU A 53 -5.92 1.54 -6.36
N ASP A 54 -5.54 1.47 -5.09
CA ASP A 54 -4.20 1.80 -4.63
C ASP A 54 -3.39 0.51 -4.45
N TRP A 55 -2.36 0.33 -5.27
CA TRP A 55 -1.42 -0.77 -5.20
C TRP A 55 -0.08 -0.29 -4.65
N ILE A 56 0.45 -1.03 -3.67
CA ILE A 56 1.85 -0.95 -3.32
C ILE A 56 2.56 -1.99 -4.19
N VAL A 57 3.61 -1.56 -4.88
CA VAL A 57 4.57 -2.41 -5.56
C VAL A 57 5.73 -2.60 -4.57
N PRO A 58 5.78 -3.72 -3.81
CA PRO A 58 6.82 -3.92 -2.84
C PRO A 58 8.17 -3.91 -3.54
N ARG A 59 9.11 -3.11 -3.04
CA ARG A 59 10.50 -3.24 -3.47
C ARG A 59 11.01 -4.61 -3.01
N PRO A 60 11.81 -5.34 -3.81
CA PRO A 60 12.60 -6.43 -3.25
C PRO A 60 13.35 -5.88 -2.04
N LEU A 61 13.32 -6.61 -0.93
CA LEU A 61 13.92 -6.16 0.32
C LEU A 61 15.41 -5.90 0.08
N LEU A 62 15.78 -4.63 -0.07
CA LEU A 62 17.17 -4.22 -0.04
C LEU A 62 17.62 -4.32 1.44
N VAL A 63 18.05 -5.51 1.88
CA VAL A 63 18.82 -5.71 3.12
C VAL A 63 20.03 -4.75 3.09
N PRO A 64 20.15 -3.79 4.02
CA PRO A 64 21.29 -2.89 4.06
C PRO A 64 22.60 -3.68 4.22
N VAL A 65 23.65 -3.26 3.52
CA VAL A 65 25.01 -3.74 3.79
C VAL A 65 25.38 -3.33 5.22
N ASP A 66 25.70 -4.31 6.06
CA ASP A 66 26.26 -4.06 7.39
C ASP A 66 27.65 -3.44 7.21
N ALA A 67 27.83 -2.19 7.66
CA ALA A 67 29.10 -1.50 7.57
C ALA A 67 30.23 -2.20 8.35
N ALA A 68 29.89 -3.08 9.31
CA ALA A 68 30.86 -3.91 10.01
C ALA A 68 31.30 -5.15 9.22
N HIS A 69 30.57 -5.53 8.17
CA HIS A 69 30.84 -6.72 7.34
C HIS A 69 30.65 -6.38 5.85
N PRO A 70 31.58 -5.62 5.24
CA PRO A 70 31.41 -5.00 3.93
C PRO A 70 31.59 -5.93 2.73
N TYR A 71 31.77 -7.25 2.93
CA TYR A 71 32.10 -8.22 1.86
C TYR A 71 30.86 -8.74 1.11
N PRO A 72 30.97 -9.08 -0.19
CA PRO A 72 29.86 -9.68 -0.92
C PRO A 72 29.78 -11.17 -0.53
N TYR A 73 28.59 -11.61 -0.16
CA TYR A 73 28.25 -12.97 0.21
C TYR A 73 27.79 -13.64 -1.09
N VAL A 74 28.10 -14.91 -1.21
CA VAL A 74 27.75 -15.73 -2.37
C VAL A 74 26.87 -16.89 -1.90
N GLU A 75 26.00 -17.41 -2.75
CA GLU A 75 25.04 -18.47 -2.36
C GLU A 75 25.70 -19.81 -2.00
N GLY A 76 26.97 -19.99 -2.38
CA GLY A 76 27.74 -21.17 -2.03
C GLY A 76 29.21 -21.03 -2.41
N LEU A 77 30.04 -21.88 -1.82
CA LEU A 77 31.49 -21.90 -2.06
C LEU A 77 31.83 -22.07 -3.54
N GLU A 78 30.98 -22.77 -4.29
CA GLU A 78 31.14 -23.04 -5.71
C GLU A 78 31.21 -21.75 -6.55
N ALA A 79 30.43 -20.72 -6.21
CA ALA A 79 30.46 -19.45 -6.93
C ALA A 79 31.80 -18.70 -6.76
N VAL A 80 32.41 -18.78 -5.58
CA VAL A 80 33.76 -18.24 -5.30
C VAL A 80 34.83 -19.08 -5.98
N GLN A 81 34.64 -20.39 -6.08
CA GLN A 81 35.57 -21.27 -6.78
C GLN A 81 35.55 -21.05 -8.29
N GLN A 82 34.40 -20.68 -8.85
CA GLN A 82 34.26 -20.39 -10.27
C GLN A 82 34.77 -19.00 -10.62
N TRP A 83 34.44 -17.96 -9.84
CA TRP A 83 34.82 -16.55 -10.07
C TRP A 83 35.35 -15.86 -8.80
N PRO A 84 36.58 -16.19 -8.35
CA PRO A 84 37.15 -15.66 -7.11
C PRO A 84 37.32 -14.13 -7.12
N GLU A 85 37.57 -13.52 -8.27
CA GLU A 85 37.67 -12.07 -8.46
C GLU A 85 36.36 -11.31 -8.24
N ALA A 86 35.20 -11.96 -8.38
CA ALA A 86 33.90 -11.35 -8.12
C ALA A 86 33.59 -11.25 -6.61
N ALA A 87 34.33 -12.00 -5.78
CA ALA A 87 34.27 -11.93 -4.33
C ALA A 87 35.33 -10.98 -3.73
N ASP A 88 36.21 -10.43 -4.57
CA ASP A 88 37.33 -9.57 -4.19
C ASP A 88 36.93 -8.09 -4.21
N GLY A 89 37.23 -7.34 -3.14
CA GLY A 89 37.17 -5.87 -3.14
C GLY A 89 35.86 -5.16 -2.75
N ALA A 90 34.96 -5.74 -1.95
CA ALA A 90 33.79 -4.97 -1.52
C ALA A 90 34.13 -3.89 -0.47
N GLY A 91 33.71 -2.67 -0.79
CA GLY A 91 33.87 -1.45 0.00
C GLY A 91 35.11 -0.60 -0.34
N ARG A 92 36.26 -1.21 -0.67
CA ARG A 92 37.48 -0.53 -1.15
C ARG A 92 38.33 -1.49 -2.00
N TYR A 93 39.08 -0.92 -2.95
CA TYR A 93 40.03 -1.64 -3.81
C TYR A 93 41.26 -2.06 -2.99
N GLU A 94 41.27 -3.28 -2.45
CA GLU A 94 42.47 -3.91 -1.86
C GLU A 94 42.99 -4.98 -2.81
N MET A 95 43.47 -4.56 -3.97
CA MET A 95 44.10 -5.48 -4.91
C MET A 95 45.47 -5.89 -4.34
N TRP A 96 45.65 -7.19 -4.13
CA TRP A 96 46.87 -7.91 -4.51
C TRP A 96 48.14 -7.06 -4.59
N THR A 97 48.83 -6.93 -3.45
CA THR A 97 50.24 -6.51 -3.47
C THR A 97 51.19 -7.66 -3.74
N PHE A 98 50.69 -8.90 -3.87
CA PHE A 98 51.54 -10.04 -4.16
C PHE A 98 50.87 -10.99 -5.17
N GLU A 99 51.52 -11.12 -6.33
CA GLU A 99 51.35 -12.23 -7.25
C GLU A 99 51.69 -13.52 -6.49
N GLU A 100 50.69 -14.30 -6.07
CA GLU A 100 50.72 -15.77 -5.97
C GLU A 100 49.45 -16.29 -5.27
N PHE A 101 48.74 -17.20 -5.93
CA PHE A 101 47.47 -17.80 -5.51
C PHE A 101 47.64 -18.82 -4.36
N ASP A 102 47.99 -18.38 -3.15
CA ASP A 102 47.94 -19.22 -1.95
C ASP A 102 46.99 -18.59 -0.91
N THR A 103 45.87 -19.26 -0.65
CA THR A 103 44.86 -18.82 0.34
C THR A 103 45.31 -19.03 1.79
N GLN A 104 46.53 -19.56 2.02
CA GLN A 104 47.14 -19.82 3.33
C GLN A 104 46.19 -20.50 4.35
N GLY A 105 45.25 -21.29 3.87
CA GLY A 105 44.31 -22.04 4.70
C GLY A 105 43.23 -21.19 5.41
N LEU A 106 43.01 -19.93 5.01
CA LEU A 106 41.86 -19.15 5.50
C LEU A 106 40.57 -19.70 4.90
N ARG A 107 39.61 -20.05 5.78
CA ARG A 107 38.32 -20.61 5.35
C ARG A 107 37.33 -19.48 5.01
N PRO A 108 36.66 -19.52 3.86
CA PRO A 108 35.55 -18.61 3.58
C PRO A 108 34.44 -18.79 4.62
N ALA A 109 33.97 -17.68 5.18
CA ALA A 109 32.85 -17.65 6.10
C ALA A 109 31.55 -17.42 5.31
N VAL A 110 30.60 -18.35 5.43
CA VAL A 110 29.23 -18.17 4.94
C VAL A 110 28.42 -17.35 5.94
N PRO A 111 27.44 -16.55 5.48
CA PRO A 111 26.59 -15.79 6.39
C PRO A 111 25.85 -16.72 7.37
N PRO A 112 25.53 -16.26 8.59
CA PRO A 112 24.67 -16.98 9.50
C PRO A 112 23.36 -17.42 8.82
N GLU A 113 22.84 -18.57 9.24
CA GLU A 113 21.57 -19.11 8.76
C GLU A 113 20.46 -18.05 8.89
N GLY A 114 19.91 -17.60 7.75
CA GLY A 114 18.82 -16.60 7.70
C GLY A 114 19.16 -15.22 7.12
N LEU A 115 20.39 -14.98 6.63
CA LEU A 115 20.75 -13.78 5.87
C LEU A 115 20.67 -14.03 4.35
N HIS A 116 19.99 -13.14 3.61
CA HIS A 116 19.75 -13.25 2.16
C HIS A 116 20.15 -11.96 1.43
N TRP A 117 20.53 -12.09 0.15
CA TRP A 117 20.96 -10.97 -0.69
C TRP A 117 19.85 -10.11 -1.24
N VAL A 118 20.27 -8.87 -1.45
CA VAL A 118 19.65 -7.88 -2.31
C VAL A 118 20.21 -8.04 -3.72
N VAL A 119 19.38 -8.52 -4.63
CA VAL A 119 19.67 -8.38 -6.05
C VAL A 119 19.31 -6.95 -6.42
N GLU A 120 20.21 -6.21 -7.08
CA GLU A 120 19.80 -5.01 -7.81
C GLU A 120 18.64 -5.43 -8.69
N ALA A 121 17.47 -4.82 -8.51
CA ALA A 121 16.29 -5.25 -9.23
C ALA A 121 16.62 -5.15 -10.72
N GLU A 122 16.77 -6.30 -11.37
CA GLU A 122 16.79 -6.41 -12.83
C GLU A 122 15.66 -5.51 -13.35
N PRO A 123 15.91 -4.61 -14.30
CA PRO A 123 14.89 -3.69 -14.78
C PRO A 123 13.64 -4.49 -15.12
N GLU A 124 12.52 -4.18 -14.45
CA GLU A 124 11.26 -4.93 -14.60
C GLU A 124 10.98 -5.12 -16.09
N GLU A 125 11.10 -6.36 -16.59
CA GLU A 125 10.86 -6.67 -18.00
C GLU A 125 9.46 -6.22 -18.43
N HIS A 126 8.51 -6.22 -17.48
CA HIS A 126 7.15 -5.78 -17.69
C HIS A 126 6.53 -5.14 -16.42
N PRO A 127 6.44 -3.80 -16.37
CA PRO A 127 5.89 -3.09 -15.22
C PRO A 127 4.46 -3.51 -14.83
N PRO A 128 4.10 -3.55 -13.53
CA PRO A 128 2.79 -4.02 -13.08
C PRO A 128 1.59 -3.29 -13.70
N HIS A 129 1.70 -1.98 -13.94
CA HIS A 129 0.62 -1.22 -14.56
C HIS A 129 0.37 -1.62 -16.02
N LEU A 130 1.41 -2.01 -16.77
CA LEU A 130 1.25 -2.55 -18.13
C LEU A 130 0.69 -3.98 -18.09
N ALA A 131 1.14 -4.78 -17.12
CA ALA A 131 0.63 -6.14 -16.93
C ALA A 131 -0.88 -6.15 -16.64
N VAL A 132 -1.36 -5.24 -15.77
CA VAL A 132 -2.80 -5.06 -15.52
C VAL A 132 -3.53 -4.61 -16.77
N LEU A 133 -2.92 -3.72 -17.56
CA LEU A 133 -3.52 -3.24 -18.80
C LEU A 133 -3.66 -4.36 -19.83
N ASP A 134 -2.68 -5.26 -19.94
CA ASP A 134 -2.76 -6.43 -20.82
C ASP A 134 -3.83 -7.43 -20.37
N LEU A 135 -3.96 -7.67 -19.06
CA LEU A 135 -5.06 -8.47 -18.52
C LEU A 135 -6.43 -7.84 -18.84
N ALA A 136 -6.55 -6.52 -18.75
CA ALA A 136 -7.76 -5.78 -19.10
C ALA A 136 -8.07 -5.84 -20.60
N ARG A 137 -7.06 -5.81 -21.48
CA ARG A 137 -7.24 -6.03 -22.94
C ARG A 137 -7.77 -7.43 -23.25
N GLN A 138 -7.24 -8.44 -22.56
CA GLN A 138 -7.65 -9.83 -22.77
C GLN A 138 -9.07 -10.10 -22.24
N ARG A 139 -9.45 -9.43 -21.14
CA ARG A 139 -10.75 -9.60 -20.48
C ARG A 139 -11.38 -8.23 -20.21
N PRO A 140 -11.91 -7.52 -21.23
CA PRO A 140 -12.36 -6.13 -21.08
C PRO A 140 -13.75 -5.99 -20.46
N VAL A 141 -14.56 -7.04 -20.45
CA VAL A 141 -15.94 -6.99 -19.94
C VAL A 141 -15.91 -7.15 -18.41
N ALA A 142 -16.22 -6.07 -17.69
CA ALA A 142 -16.24 -6.05 -16.22
C ALA A 142 -17.55 -6.60 -15.63
N ALA A 143 -18.66 -6.33 -16.30
CA ALA A 143 -19.98 -6.86 -15.99
C ALA A 143 -20.85 -6.81 -17.26
N THR A 144 -22.05 -7.37 -17.20
CA THR A 144 -23.02 -7.30 -18.30
C THR A 144 -23.23 -5.85 -18.73
N GLY A 145 -22.83 -5.52 -19.96
CA GLY A 145 -22.96 -4.18 -20.53
C GLY A 145 -21.96 -3.14 -20.00
N VAL A 146 -20.92 -3.54 -19.25
CA VAL A 146 -19.86 -2.66 -18.74
C VAL A 146 -18.50 -3.12 -19.29
N VAL A 147 -17.85 -2.26 -20.09
CA VAL A 147 -16.65 -2.63 -20.85
C VAL A 147 -15.54 -1.59 -20.63
N LEU A 148 -14.34 -2.08 -20.33
CA LEU A 148 -13.10 -1.31 -20.26
C LEU A 148 -12.54 -1.03 -21.66
N ASP A 149 -12.09 0.19 -21.89
CA ASP A 149 -11.32 0.58 -23.06
C ASP A 149 -9.83 0.67 -22.70
N ALA A 150 -9.19 -0.50 -22.69
CA ALA A 150 -7.75 -0.61 -22.42
C ALA A 150 -6.86 -0.06 -23.56
N SER A 151 -7.44 0.28 -24.72
CA SER A 151 -6.71 0.93 -25.81
C SER A 151 -6.59 2.44 -25.61
N ALA A 152 -7.60 3.04 -24.96
CA ALA A 152 -7.62 4.45 -24.57
C ALA A 152 -7.02 4.72 -23.18
N ALA A 153 -6.39 3.72 -22.56
CA ALA A 153 -5.77 3.84 -21.25
C ALA A 153 -4.58 4.81 -21.28
N ARG A 154 -4.46 5.60 -20.21
CA ARG A 154 -3.43 6.62 -20.06
C ARG A 154 -2.58 6.33 -18.83
N PRO A 155 -1.32 5.93 -18.99
CA PRO A 155 -0.35 5.97 -17.90
C PRO A 155 0.12 7.42 -17.70
N ASP A 156 0.08 7.90 -16.47
CA ASP A 156 0.67 9.15 -16.02
C ASP A 156 1.83 8.82 -15.09
N GLY A 157 3.05 9.18 -15.52
CA GLY A 157 4.30 8.65 -14.99
C GLY A 157 4.94 9.47 -13.87
N THR A 158 4.25 10.45 -13.29
CA THR A 158 4.92 11.40 -12.38
C THR A 158 4.05 11.81 -11.20
N TRP A 159 4.05 10.98 -10.15
CA TRP A 159 3.57 11.40 -8.85
C TRP A 159 4.36 10.72 -7.73
N THR A 160 4.73 11.49 -6.70
CA THR A 160 5.46 11.02 -5.51
C THR A 160 4.70 11.46 -4.26
N TYR A 161 4.59 10.59 -3.24
CA TYR A 161 4.12 11.01 -1.92
C TYR A 161 5.26 11.55 -1.04
N THR A 162 6.51 11.23 -1.38
CA THR A 162 7.72 11.71 -0.71
C THR A 162 8.71 12.33 -1.71
N GLN A 163 9.33 13.46 -1.36
CA GLN A 163 10.20 14.26 -2.24
C GLN A 163 11.54 13.61 -2.66
N TYR A 164 11.77 12.33 -2.36
CA TYR A 164 12.96 11.60 -2.79
C TYR A 164 12.61 10.17 -3.25
N GLU A 165 12.91 9.89 -4.54
CA GLU A 165 13.02 8.58 -5.24
C GLU A 165 11.78 7.80 -5.73
N THR A 166 11.84 7.47 -7.03
CA THR A 166 10.95 6.74 -7.95
C THR A 166 9.45 7.07 -7.86
N PRO A 167 8.94 7.95 -8.74
CA PRO A 167 7.51 8.26 -8.83
C PRO A 167 6.67 6.99 -8.99
N GLY A 168 5.58 6.90 -8.24
CA GLY A 168 4.53 5.95 -8.52
C GLY A 168 3.92 6.20 -9.89
N THR A 169 3.27 5.19 -10.45
CA THR A 169 2.58 5.30 -11.75
C THR A 169 1.08 5.33 -11.54
N ARG A 170 0.39 6.29 -12.16
CA ARG A 170 -1.07 6.32 -12.20
C ARG A 170 -1.56 5.81 -13.54
N LEU A 171 -2.35 4.76 -13.56
CA LEU A 171 -3.01 4.25 -14.75
C LEU A 171 -4.50 4.64 -14.71
N THR A 172 -4.96 5.30 -15.77
CA THR A 172 -6.38 5.59 -15.97
C THR A 172 -6.91 4.76 -17.13
N ILE A 173 -7.96 3.96 -16.89
CA ILE A 173 -8.61 3.13 -17.91
C ILE A 173 -10.05 3.62 -18.09
N PRO A 174 -10.42 4.19 -19.26
CA PRO A 174 -11.79 4.53 -19.55
C PRO A 174 -12.69 3.28 -19.56
N TRP A 175 -13.97 3.47 -19.23
CA TRP A 175 -14.99 2.43 -19.36
C TRP A 175 -16.32 3.03 -19.81
N ALA A 176 -17.12 2.21 -20.47
CA ALA A 176 -18.44 2.57 -20.94
C ALA A 176 -19.47 1.55 -20.44
N ALA A 177 -20.68 2.05 -20.18
CA ALA A 177 -21.84 1.23 -19.87
C ALA A 177 -23.06 1.74 -20.63
N GLU A 178 -23.86 0.83 -21.17
CA GLU A 178 -25.02 1.20 -21.98
C GLU A 178 -26.01 2.07 -21.19
N GLY A 179 -26.39 3.23 -21.77
CA GLY A 179 -27.33 4.15 -21.15
C GLY A 179 -26.80 4.91 -19.93
N LEU A 180 -25.48 4.92 -19.70
CA LEU A 180 -24.81 5.69 -18.67
C LEU A 180 -23.72 6.58 -19.28
N PRO A 181 -23.39 7.73 -18.65
CA PRO A 181 -22.20 8.49 -19.00
C PRO A 181 -20.93 7.62 -18.87
N PRO A 182 -19.92 7.81 -19.73
CA PRO A 182 -18.65 7.11 -19.61
C PRO A 182 -17.98 7.45 -18.27
N GLY A 183 -17.10 6.56 -17.81
CA GLY A 183 -16.32 6.77 -16.60
C GLY A 183 -14.86 6.38 -16.79
N GLU A 184 -14.08 6.60 -15.75
CA GLU A 184 -12.67 6.26 -15.72
C GLU A 184 -12.37 5.49 -14.44
N ALA A 185 -11.61 4.40 -14.56
CA ALA A 185 -11.05 3.69 -13.42
C ALA A 185 -9.61 4.14 -13.22
N ARG A 186 -9.27 4.53 -11.99
CA ARG A 186 -7.92 4.95 -11.60
C ARG A 186 -7.25 3.86 -10.78
N LEU A 187 -6.02 3.55 -11.17
CA LEU A 187 -5.15 2.63 -10.45
C LEU A 187 -3.82 3.34 -10.16
N ASP A 188 -3.43 3.39 -8.90
CA ASP A 188 -2.18 4.00 -8.46
C ASP A 188 -1.20 2.91 -8.02
N PHE A 189 0.03 2.97 -8.52
CA PHE A 189 1.10 2.02 -8.22
C PHE A 189 2.21 2.72 -7.47
N ALA A 190 2.12 2.74 -6.13
CA ALA A 190 3.09 3.35 -5.25
C ALA A 190 4.33 2.46 -5.10
N ARG A 191 5.52 3.06 -5.24
CA ARG A 191 6.84 2.40 -5.10
C ARG A 191 7.66 2.94 -3.94
N ASP A 192 7.22 4.05 -3.36
CA ASP A 192 7.81 4.75 -2.22
C ASP A 192 7.22 4.27 -0.88
N GLU A 193 6.05 3.61 -0.91
CA GLU A 193 5.37 3.13 0.29
C GLU A 193 6.06 1.88 0.89
N ARG A 194 6.44 1.96 2.17
CA ARG A 194 7.05 0.84 2.91
C ARG A 194 5.99 0.01 3.61
N LEU A 195 6.22 -1.31 3.68
CA LEU A 195 5.39 -2.25 4.41
C LEU A 195 6.11 -2.69 5.70
N PRO A 196 5.92 -1.99 6.84
CA PRO A 196 6.57 -2.33 8.11
C PRO A 196 6.07 -3.66 8.71
N GLU A 197 4.92 -4.15 8.25
CA GLU A 197 4.38 -5.46 8.55
C GLU A 197 4.16 -6.24 7.25
N PRO A 198 4.33 -7.57 7.26
CA PRO A 198 4.09 -8.37 6.08
C PRO A 198 2.62 -8.26 5.62
N PRO A 199 2.36 -8.20 4.30
CA PRO A 199 0.99 -8.22 3.78
C PRO A 199 0.25 -9.49 4.20
N VAL A 200 -1.05 -9.34 4.45
CA VAL A 200 -1.98 -10.42 4.79
C VAL A 200 -2.92 -10.71 3.63
N TRP A 201 -3.44 -11.93 3.56
CA TRP A 201 -4.49 -12.28 2.60
C TRP A 201 -5.86 -11.83 3.13
N THR A 202 -6.52 -10.94 2.39
CA THR A 202 -7.82 -10.40 2.77
C THR A 202 -8.87 -10.75 1.72
N ALA A 203 -10.02 -11.25 2.17
CA ALA A 203 -11.16 -11.58 1.32
C ALA A 203 -12.09 -10.36 1.16
N VAL A 204 -11.83 -9.55 0.13
CA VAL A 204 -12.56 -8.31 -0.18
C VAL A 204 -13.94 -8.66 -0.78
N PRO A 205 -15.06 -8.21 -0.17
CA PRO A 205 -16.39 -8.41 -0.74
C PRO A 205 -16.55 -7.74 -2.11
N ARG A 206 -17.23 -8.40 -3.04
CA ARG A 206 -17.63 -7.81 -4.33
C ARG A 206 -18.92 -7.01 -4.18
N GLY A 207 -19.02 -5.90 -4.89
CA GLY A 207 -20.16 -4.97 -4.79
C GLY A 207 -21.47 -5.51 -5.38
N ASP A 208 -21.40 -6.53 -6.23
CA ASP A 208 -22.55 -7.27 -6.76
C ASP A 208 -23.07 -8.36 -5.81
N GLY A 209 -22.40 -8.58 -4.66
CA GLY A 209 -22.73 -9.63 -3.71
C GLY A 209 -22.41 -11.05 -4.18
N SER A 210 -21.76 -11.24 -5.34
CA SER A 210 -21.53 -12.57 -5.92
C SER A 210 -20.43 -13.36 -5.20
N GLY A 211 -19.68 -12.74 -4.29
CA GLY A 211 -18.65 -13.41 -3.50
C GLY A 211 -17.57 -12.45 -2.99
N ARG A 212 -16.35 -12.97 -2.87
CA ARG A 212 -15.18 -12.24 -2.41
C ARG A 212 -14.00 -12.48 -3.36
N THR A 213 -13.11 -11.50 -3.45
CA THR A 213 -11.81 -11.63 -4.12
C THR A 213 -10.72 -11.64 -3.05
N VAL A 214 -9.87 -12.67 -3.04
CA VAL A 214 -8.76 -12.79 -2.09
C VAL A 214 -7.54 -12.12 -2.69
N VAL A 215 -6.96 -11.16 -1.98
CA VAL A 215 -5.82 -10.36 -2.43
C VAL A 215 -4.92 -10.02 -1.25
N ARG A 216 -3.63 -9.76 -1.49
CA ARG A 216 -2.71 -9.28 -0.45
C ARG A 216 -3.06 -7.84 -0.10
N THR A 217 -3.10 -7.53 1.19
CA THR A 217 -3.37 -6.18 1.73
C THR A 217 -2.47 -5.89 2.93
N PRO A 218 -2.27 -4.63 3.33
CA PRO A 218 -1.87 -4.32 4.70
C PRO A 218 -2.91 -4.88 5.69
N GLY A 219 -2.51 -5.09 6.94
CA GLY A 219 -3.48 -5.30 8.01
C GLY A 219 -4.32 -4.03 8.29
N PRO A 220 -5.45 -4.16 9.00
CA PRO A 220 -6.27 -3.02 9.40
C PRO A 220 -5.51 -2.04 10.31
N GLY A 221 -4.58 -2.54 11.15
CA GLY A 221 -3.71 -1.72 12.00
C GLY A 221 -2.77 -0.80 11.21
N LEU A 222 -2.05 -1.35 10.23
CA LEU A 222 -1.19 -0.56 9.34
C LEU A 222 -2.01 0.42 8.50
N SER A 223 -3.19 0.02 8.03
CA SER A 223 -4.10 0.92 7.33
C SER A 223 -4.54 2.11 8.20
N LEU A 224 -4.83 1.87 9.48
CA LEU A 224 -5.14 2.94 10.44
C LEU A 224 -3.93 3.85 10.65
N ALA A 225 -2.74 3.29 10.83
CA ALA A 225 -1.51 4.06 11.02
C ALA A 225 -1.26 5.03 9.85
N TRP A 226 -1.49 4.60 8.60
CA TRP A 226 -1.39 5.48 7.44
C TRP A 226 -2.47 6.55 7.38
N LYS A 227 -3.72 6.23 7.74
CA LYS A 227 -4.76 7.27 7.85
C LYS A 227 -4.40 8.33 8.87
N LEU A 228 -3.85 7.92 10.02
CA LEU A 228 -3.35 8.87 11.01
C LEU A 228 -2.19 9.70 10.46
N LEU A 229 -1.23 9.08 9.76
CA LEU A 229 -0.13 9.81 9.12
C LEU A 229 -0.67 10.87 8.15
N TRP A 230 -1.60 10.51 7.26
CA TRP A 230 -2.19 11.45 6.30
C TRP A 230 -2.94 12.61 6.95
N LEU A 231 -3.70 12.34 8.03
CA LEU A 231 -4.34 13.42 8.79
C LEU A 231 -3.31 14.44 9.31
N HIS A 232 -2.15 13.98 9.76
CA HIS A 232 -1.08 14.87 10.24
C HIS A 232 -0.36 15.56 9.08
N THR A 233 0.00 14.82 8.03
CA THR A 233 0.71 15.36 6.87
C THR A 233 -0.12 16.42 6.16
N ASP A 234 -1.40 16.15 5.88
CA ASP A 234 -2.30 17.11 5.22
C ASP A 234 -2.51 18.37 6.08
N CYS A 235 -2.63 18.21 7.40
CA CYS A 235 -2.67 19.37 8.30
C CYS A 235 -1.35 20.17 8.28
N ALA A 236 -0.20 19.50 8.21
CA ALA A 236 1.09 20.17 8.17
C ALA A 236 1.38 20.88 6.84
N THR A 237 0.93 20.32 5.71
CA THR A 237 1.23 20.82 4.36
C THR A 237 0.11 21.70 3.80
N GLU A 238 -1.15 21.33 3.99
CA GLU A 238 -2.34 22.00 3.45
C GLU A 238 -3.11 22.79 4.53
N GLY A 239 -2.75 22.64 5.81
CA GLY A 239 -3.39 23.33 6.93
C GLY A 239 -4.70 22.69 7.41
N ARG A 240 -5.18 21.66 6.70
CA ARG A 240 -6.44 20.97 6.99
C ARG A 240 -6.39 19.49 6.62
N ALA A 241 -7.07 18.66 7.40
CA ALA A 241 -7.23 17.23 7.17
C ALA A 241 -8.43 16.93 6.28
N ARG A 242 -8.27 15.92 5.41
CA ARG A 242 -9.32 15.45 4.49
C ARG A 242 -10.39 14.63 5.20
N ALA A 243 -11.65 14.89 4.83
CA ALA A 243 -12.84 14.25 5.38
C ALA A 243 -12.83 12.72 5.18
N LYS A 244 -12.40 12.25 3.99
CA LYS A 244 -12.34 10.82 3.68
C LYS A 244 -11.38 10.07 4.62
N ASP A 245 -10.27 10.70 4.98
CA ASP A 245 -9.22 10.08 5.80
C ASP A 245 -9.61 10.08 7.28
N LEU A 246 -10.27 11.14 7.75
CA LEU A 246 -10.88 11.17 9.08
C LEU A 246 -11.97 10.10 9.21
N HIS A 247 -12.85 10.01 8.21
CA HIS A 247 -13.89 8.98 8.17
C HIS A 247 -13.30 7.58 8.24
N ASP A 248 -12.35 7.26 7.35
CA ASP A 248 -11.75 5.93 7.28
C ASP A 248 -10.97 5.59 8.58
N ALA A 249 -10.24 6.56 9.15
CA ALA A 249 -9.54 6.41 10.43
C ALA A 249 -10.49 6.04 11.57
N VAL A 250 -11.62 6.75 11.69
CA VAL A 250 -12.64 6.45 12.71
C VAL A 250 -13.18 5.03 12.55
N LEU A 251 -13.54 4.65 11.32
CA LEU A 251 -14.08 3.32 11.07
C LEU A 251 -13.07 2.22 11.41
N LEU A 252 -11.80 2.41 11.04
CA LEU A 252 -10.73 1.47 11.37
C LEU A 252 -10.48 1.39 12.87
N ALA A 253 -10.36 2.53 13.57
CA ALA A 253 -10.12 2.57 15.02
C ALA A 253 -11.26 1.93 15.83
N GLU A 254 -12.50 2.04 15.34
CA GLU A 254 -13.65 1.41 15.99
C GLU A 254 -13.82 -0.07 15.65
N ALA A 255 -13.29 -0.53 14.52
CA ALA A 255 -13.47 -1.90 14.07
C ALA A 255 -12.81 -2.87 15.04
N ASP A 256 -13.52 -3.97 15.33
CA ASP A 256 -12.97 -4.97 16.23
C ASP A 256 -11.69 -5.57 15.65
N VAL A 257 -11.63 -5.90 14.37
CA VAL A 257 -10.43 -6.53 13.78
C VAL A 257 -9.16 -5.67 13.80
N THR A 258 -9.24 -4.39 14.17
CA THR A 258 -8.10 -3.47 14.16
C THR A 258 -7.34 -3.48 15.48
N GLU A 259 -6.05 -3.75 15.39
CA GLU A 259 -5.09 -3.55 16.47
C GLU A 259 -3.98 -2.62 15.99
N LEU A 260 -3.67 -1.60 16.77
CA LEU A 260 -2.63 -0.63 16.45
C LEU A 260 -1.61 -0.63 17.58
N SER A 261 -0.44 -1.22 17.32
CA SER A 261 0.65 -1.19 18.30
C SER A 261 1.35 0.18 18.28
N PRO A 262 1.79 0.72 19.43
CA PRO A 262 2.59 1.94 19.46
C PRO A 262 3.89 1.82 18.65
N ARG A 263 4.43 0.60 18.52
CA ARG A 263 5.61 0.33 17.70
C ARG A 263 5.31 0.55 16.22
N LEU A 264 4.22 -0.01 15.71
CA LEU A 264 3.81 0.15 14.32
C LEU A 264 3.56 1.62 13.98
N LEU A 265 2.85 2.33 14.86
CA LEU A 265 2.56 3.75 14.67
C LEU A 265 3.84 4.58 14.55
N ARG A 266 4.79 4.41 15.47
CA ARG A 266 6.09 5.08 15.42
C ARG A 266 6.89 4.73 14.18
N GLU A 267 6.84 3.48 13.73
CA GLU A 267 7.53 3.05 12.52
C GLU A 267 6.99 3.76 11.27
N VAL A 268 5.66 3.81 11.13
CA VAL A 268 5.01 4.52 10.02
C VAL A 268 5.32 6.02 10.05
N PHE A 269 5.25 6.66 11.22
CA PHE A 269 5.51 8.09 11.35
C PHE A 269 6.98 8.47 11.13
N ARG A 270 7.94 7.64 11.55
CA ARG A 270 9.38 7.90 11.33
C ARG A 270 9.72 8.03 9.84
N HIS A 271 9.01 7.30 9.00
CA HIS A 271 9.24 7.25 7.57
C HIS A 271 8.25 8.11 6.76
N GLY A 272 7.33 8.80 7.44
CA GLY A 272 6.43 9.75 6.80
C GLY A 272 7.13 11.06 6.43
N PRO A 273 6.60 11.82 5.46
CA PRO A 273 7.09 13.16 5.16
C PRO A 273 6.80 14.11 6.33
N GLY A 274 7.83 14.61 7.02
CA GLY A 274 7.69 15.55 8.14
C GLY A 274 8.88 15.55 9.13
N ASP A 275 8.77 16.37 10.17
CA ASP A 275 9.76 16.43 11.26
C ASP A 275 9.65 15.16 12.13
N PRO A 276 10.73 14.36 12.30
CA PRO A 276 10.73 13.17 13.14
C PRO A 276 10.37 13.45 14.62
N ALA A 277 10.40 14.71 15.09
CA ALA A 277 9.92 15.09 16.41
C ALA A 277 8.39 14.96 16.58
N VAL A 278 7.62 14.92 15.48
CA VAL A 278 6.16 14.65 15.48
C VAL A 278 5.85 13.15 15.59
N ALA A 279 6.86 12.28 15.41
CA ALA A 279 6.70 10.83 15.36
C ALA A 279 6.28 10.18 16.69
N ASP A 280 6.17 10.96 17.77
CA ASP A 280 5.77 10.47 19.09
C ASP A 280 4.31 10.77 19.45
N THR A 281 3.55 11.45 18.58
CA THR A 281 2.20 11.92 18.96
C THR A 281 1.11 11.25 18.15
N SER A 282 0.39 10.33 18.79
CA SER A 282 -1.02 10.03 18.48
C SER A 282 -1.96 11.20 18.80
N ARG A 283 -1.43 12.43 18.91
CA ARG A 283 -2.19 13.57 19.40
C ARG A 283 -3.00 14.15 18.26
N LEU A 284 -4.31 14.12 18.42
CA LEU A 284 -5.27 14.66 17.45
C LEU A 284 -5.51 16.16 17.65
N ASP A 285 -4.87 16.79 18.63
CA ASP A 285 -5.00 18.23 18.93
C ASP A 285 -4.48 19.13 17.80
N VAL A 286 -3.53 18.64 17.01
CA VAL A 286 -2.99 19.31 15.81
C VAL A 286 -3.81 19.04 14.54
N VAL A 287 -4.75 18.09 14.59
CA VAL A 287 -5.57 17.73 13.43
C VAL A 287 -6.77 18.67 13.34
N ALA A 288 -6.81 19.46 12.27
CA ALA A 288 -7.91 20.38 11.97
C ALA A 288 -8.66 19.90 10.72
N PRO A 289 -9.84 19.28 10.85
CA PRO A 289 -10.64 18.87 9.70
C PRO A 289 -11.06 20.07 8.85
N ASP A 290 -11.16 19.88 7.53
CA ASP A 290 -11.74 20.90 6.63
C ASP A 290 -13.29 20.87 6.71
N PRO A 291 -13.96 21.94 7.18
CA PRO A 291 -15.42 21.98 7.26
C PRO A 291 -16.13 21.97 5.89
N ALA A 292 -15.50 22.53 4.86
CA ALA A 292 -16.07 22.56 3.51
C ALA A 292 -15.99 21.15 2.89
N ASP A 293 -14.81 20.51 2.96
CA ASP A 293 -14.63 19.13 2.52
C ASP A 293 -15.57 18.17 3.28
N TRP A 294 -15.74 18.36 4.60
CA TRP A 294 -16.69 17.56 5.39
C TRP A 294 -18.14 17.72 4.92
N THR A 295 -18.53 18.93 4.55
CA THR A 295 -19.87 19.22 4.02
C THR A 295 -20.10 18.50 2.70
N ASP A 296 -19.14 18.58 1.78
CA ASP A 296 -19.19 17.92 0.48
C ASP A 296 -19.16 16.40 0.64
N PHE A 297 -18.32 15.87 1.53
CA PHE A 297 -18.25 14.46 1.85
C PHE A 297 -19.58 13.93 2.38
N ARG A 298 -20.26 14.67 3.27
CA ARG A 298 -21.59 14.29 3.77
C ARG A 298 -22.67 14.35 2.70
N ALA A 299 -22.59 15.29 1.77
CA ALA A 299 -23.50 15.35 0.63
C ALA A 299 -23.35 14.12 -0.28
N ALA A 300 -22.11 13.65 -0.48
CA ALA A 300 -21.81 12.42 -1.21
C ALA A 300 -22.15 11.14 -0.43
N HIS A 301 -22.12 11.19 0.90
CA HIS A 301 -22.35 10.03 1.78
C HIS A 301 -23.45 10.29 2.83
N PRO A 302 -24.74 10.26 2.45
CA PRO A 302 -25.86 10.63 3.35
C PRO A 302 -26.02 9.79 4.62
N ARG A 303 -25.38 8.61 4.68
CA ARG A 303 -25.31 7.76 5.89
C ARG A 303 -24.39 8.35 6.97
N VAL A 304 -23.44 9.22 6.58
CA VAL A 304 -22.52 9.92 7.48
C VAL A 304 -23.26 11.08 8.13
N ARG A 305 -23.33 11.06 9.46
CA ARG A 305 -24.04 12.06 10.29
C ARG A 305 -23.05 12.71 11.24
N GLY A 306 -23.36 13.94 11.66
CA GLY A 306 -22.54 14.70 12.61
C GLY A 306 -21.56 15.69 11.96
N THR A 307 -20.87 16.46 12.78
CA THR A 307 -19.83 17.42 12.38
C THR A 307 -18.46 16.77 12.29
N ALA A 308 -17.48 17.46 11.70
CA ALA A 308 -16.14 16.92 11.60
C ALA A 308 -15.47 16.80 12.98
N GLU A 309 -15.78 17.75 13.87
CA GLU A 309 -15.31 17.77 15.26
C GLU A 309 -15.86 16.57 16.05
N GLU A 310 -17.15 16.26 15.91
CA GLU A 310 -17.75 15.07 16.52
C GLU A 310 -17.07 13.77 16.04
N TRP A 311 -16.62 13.72 14.78
CA TRP A 311 -15.87 12.58 14.24
C TRP A 311 -14.43 12.54 14.74
N LEU A 312 -13.79 13.69 14.95
CA LEU A 312 -12.46 13.76 15.55
C LEU A 312 -12.50 13.31 17.02
N GLU A 313 -13.47 13.77 17.81
CA GLU A 313 -13.71 13.29 19.18
C GLU A 313 -14.02 11.79 19.24
N ARG A 314 -14.66 11.27 18.20
CA ARG A 314 -14.94 9.85 18.07
C ARG A 314 -13.67 9.06 17.76
N LEU A 315 -12.78 9.59 16.93
CA LEU A 315 -11.46 8.99 16.65
C LEU A 315 -10.64 8.93 17.94
N ASP A 316 -10.57 10.03 18.69
CA ASP A 316 -9.83 10.13 19.94
C ASP A 316 -10.28 9.06 20.95
N ARG A 317 -11.58 9.01 21.23
CA ARG A 317 -12.16 7.98 22.11
C ARG A 317 -11.91 6.56 21.63
N ALA A 318 -11.94 6.32 20.31
CA ALA A 318 -11.68 5.00 19.75
C ALA A 318 -10.22 4.58 20.00
N LEU A 319 -9.26 5.47 19.73
CA LEU A 319 -7.82 5.24 19.95
C LEU A 319 -7.52 5.00 21.44
N GLU A 320 -8.07 5.80 22.36
CA GLU A 320 -7.91 5.61 23.81
C GLU A 320 -8.44 4.24 24.29
N ALA A 321 -9.51 3.74 23.65
CA ALA A 321 -10.11 2.47 24.00
C ALA A 321 -9.34 1.26 23.44
N MET A 322 -8.51 1.42 22.40
CA MET A 322 -7.86 0.30 21.71
C MET A 322 -7.00 -0.58 22.64
N PRO A 323 -6.11 -0.06 23.51
CA PRO A 323 -5.31 -0.90 24.40
C PRO A 323 -6.17 -1.74 25.34
N ARG A 324 -7.28 -1.19 25.82
CA ARG A 324 -8.24 -1.88 26.69
C ARG A 324 -9.00 -2.98 25.95
N ARG A 325 -9.34 -2.75 24.68
CA ARG A 325 -9.99 -3.76 23.82
C ARG A 325 -9.03 -4.92 23.51
N ALA A 326 -7.77 -4.62 23.21
CA ALA A 326 -6.73 -5.63 23.00
C ALA A 326 -6.53 -6.49 24.27
N ALA A 327 -6.39 -5.87 25.44
CA ALA A 327 -6.25 -6.58 26.72
C ALA A 327 -7.45 -7.48 27.06
N ARG A 328 -8.67 -7.08 26.69
CA ARG A 328 -9.88 -7.91 26.88
C ARG A 328 -9.93 -9.15 25.99
N ARG A 329 -9.33 -9.08 24.81
CA ARG A 329 -9.25 -10.24 23.89
C ARG A 329 -8.16 -11.21 24.27
N ALA A 330 -7.05 -10.68 24.77
CA ALA A 330 -5.95 -11.45 25.34
C ALA A 330 -6.28 -11.95 26.77
N GLY A 331 -7.55 -12.23 27.09
CA GLY A 331 -8.00 -12.69 28.41
C GLY A 331 -7.19 -13.89 28.94
N PRO A 332 -7.21 -14.10 30.27
CA PRO A 332 -6.15 -14.77 31.05
C PRO A 332 -5.75 -16.17 30.57
#